data_AF-A0A524LVL6-F1
#
_entry.id   AF-A0A524LVL6-F1
#
_cell.length_a   1.000
_cell.length_b   1.000
_cell.length_c   1.000
_cell.angle_alpha   90.00
_cell.angle_beta   90.00
_cell.angle_gamma   90.00
#
_symmetry.space_group_name_H-M   'P 1'
#
loop_
_entity.id
_entity.type
_entity.pdbx_description
1 polymer ?
#
loop_
_entity_poly.entity_id
_entity_poly.type
_entity_poly.pdbx_seq_one_letter_code
_entity_poly.pdbx_strand_id
1 'polypeptide(L)'
;MAIFQVNVTIENKPGISDPEGQTILNDLVLKGAHKTVSNIKTAKMLKFTIKEKDKKSAQSKVREICDDLRIYNPMVSIVTTDVFEN
;
A
#
# COMPACT_ATOMS: atom_id res chain seq x y z
N MET A 1 22.28 15.22 -1.53
CA MET A 1 21.09 14.50 -2.02
C MET A 1 21.46 13.04 -2.23
N ALA A 2 20.61 12.12 -1.81
CA ALA A 2 20.78 10.67 -1.95
C ALA A 2 19.58 10.07 -2.70
N ILE A 3 19.70 8.81 -3.13
CA ILE A 3 18.61 8.06 -3.73
C ILE A 3 17.89 7.31 -2.61
N PHE A 4 16.57 7.44 -2.55
CA PHE A 4 15.71 6.74 -1.62
C PHE A 4 14.73 5.86 -2.38
N GLN A 5 14.43 4.69 -1.81
CA GLN A 5 13.27 3.91 -2.20
C GLN A 5 12.11 4.24 -1.27
N VAL A 6 10.96 4.59 -1.84
CA VAL A 6 9.73 4.84 -1.08
C VAL A 6 8.67 3.85 -1.56
N ASN A 7 8.29 2.95 -0.67
CA ASN A 7 7.19 2.02 -0.90
C ASN A 7 5.90 2.66 -0.41
N VAL A 8 4.91 2.75 -1.27
CA VAL A 8 3.57 3.26 -0.96
C VAL A 8 2.60 2.09 -1.02
N THR A 9 1.93 1.81 0.10
CA THR A 9 0.87 0.80 0.17
C THR A 9 -0.47 1.51 0.21
N ILE A 10 -1.36 1.16 -0.72
CA ILE A 10 -2.71 1.70 -0.83
C ILE A 10 -3.70 0.57 -0.56
N GLU A 11 -4.51 0.73 0.47
CA GLU A 11 -5.50 -0.26 0.93
C GLU A 11 -6.88 0.36 1.03
N ASN A 12 -7.92 -0.47 0.97
CA ASN A 12 -9.27 -0.03 1.31
C ASN A 12 -9.37 0.30 2.81
N LYS A 13 -10.09 1.37 3.14
CA LYS A 13 -10.40 1.73 4.53
C LYS A 13 -11.18 0.61 5.23
N PRO A 14 -11.07 0.49 6.56
CA PRO A 14 -11.93 -0.41 7.33
C PRO A 14 -13.41 -0.18 7.00
N GLY A 15 -14.15 -1.27 6.78
CA GLY A 15 -15.57 -1.23 6.41
C GLY A 15 -15.85 -1.11 4.91
N ILE A 16 -14.84 -0.83 4.08
CA ILE A 16 -14.97 -0.92 2.62
C ILE A 16 -14.75 -2.37 2.19
N SER A 17 -15.60 -2.87 1.31
CA SER A 17 -15.49 -4.23 0.79
C SER A 17 -14.17 -4.43 0.03
N ASP A 18 -13.54 -5.57 0.27
CA ASP A 18 -12.40 -6.06 -0.50
C ASP A 18 -12.77 -7.44 -1.10
N PRO A 19 -13.45 -7.44 -2.26
CA PRO A 19 -13.91 -8.68 -2.89
C PRO A 19 -12.76 -9.61 -3.30
N GLU A 20 -11.61 -9.04 -3.67
CA GLU A 20 -10.44 -9.81 -4.09
C GLU A 20 -9.84 -10.57 -2.90
N GLY A 21 -9.62 -9.89 -1.76
CA GLY A 21 -9.13 -10.52 -0.54
C GLY A 21 -10.07 -11.62 -0.04
N GLN A 22 -11.38 -11.36 -0.10
CA GLN A 22 -12.39 -12.35 0.28
C GLN A 22 -12.39 -13.58 -0.65
N THR A 23 -12.20 -13.37 -1.95
CA THR A 23 -12.12 -14.46 -2.94
C THR A 23 -10.87 -15.30 -2.70
N ILE A 24 -9.70 -14.69 -2.51
CA ILE A 24 -8.46 -15.41 -2.19
C ILE A 24 -8.64 -16.25 -0.91
N LEU A 25 -9.24 -15.65 0.13
CA LEU A 25 -9.48 -16.36 1.39
C LEU A 25 -10.39 -17.58 1.18
N ASN A 26 -11.58 -17.36 0.61
CA ASN A 26 -12.61 -18.40 0.52
C ASN A 26 -12.29 -19.47 -0.51
N ASP A 27 -11.77 -19.07 -1.67
CA ASP A 27 -11.63 -19.95 -2.81
C ASP A 27 -10.27 -20.62 -2.91
N LEU A 28 -9.24 -20.08 -2.25
CA LEU A 28 -7.90 -20.66 -2.29
C LEU A 28 -7.47 -21.12 -0.89
N VAL A 29 -7.45 -20.22 0.09
CA VAL A 29 -6.81 -20.48 1.39
C VAL A 29 -7.63 -21.42 2.27
N LEU A 30 -8.93 -21.17 2.42
CA LEU A 30 -9.81 -21.96 3.30
C LEU A 30 -10.24 -23.30 2.68
N LYS A 31 -10.21 -23.44 1.35
CA LYS A 31 -10.36 -24.74 0.67
C LYS A 31 -9.14 -25.64 0.87
N GLY A 32 -7.98 -25.06 1.16
CA GLY A 32 -6.76 -25.78 1.48
C GLY A 32 -6.66 -26.21 2.96
N ALA A 33 -5.43 -26.50 3.39
CA ALA A 33 -5.15 -26.88 4.79
C ALA A 33 -4.98 -25.67 5.74
N HIS A 34 -5.03 -24.44 5.22
CA HIS A 34 -4.65 -23.22 5.94
C HIS A 34 -5.83 -22.58 6.68
N LYS A 35 -6.58 -23.38 7.46
CA LYS A 35 -7.80 -22.94 8.16
C LYS A 35 -7.57 -21.94 9.30
N THR A 36 -6.32 -21.68 9.68
CA THR A 36 -5.94 -20.70 10.71
C THR A 36 -5.96 -19.26 10.20
N VAL A 37 -5.99 -19.05 8.87
CA VAL A 37 -6.08 -17.71 8.28
C VAL A 37 -7.51 -17.24 8.33
N SER A 38 -7.78 -16.16 9.08
CA SER A 38 -9.12 -15.63 9.30
C SER A 38 -9.50 -14.45 8.40
N ASN A 39 -8.52 -13.78 7.80
CA ASN A 39 -8.76 -12.61 6.95
C ASN A 39 -7.60 -12.38 5.98
N ILE A 40 -7.92 -11.85 4.79
CA ILE A 40 -6.96 -11.39 3.79
C ILE A 40 -7.43 -10.03 3.30
N LYS A 41 -6.50 -9.07 3.28
CA LYS A 41 -6.69 -7.77 2.63
C LYS A 41 -5.75 -7.63 1.46
N THR A 42 -6.26 -7.04 0.39
CA THR A 42 -5.50 -6.66 -0.79
C THR A 42 -5.05 -5.22 -0.68
N ALA A 43 -3.88 -4.98 -1.25
CA ALA A 43 -3.23 -3.68 -1.27
C ALA A 43 -2.53 -3.49 -2.60
N LYS A 44 -2.50 -2.24 -3.10
CA LYS A 44 -1.64 -1.85 -4.21
C LYS A 44 -0.32 -1.32 -3.65
N MET A 45 0.79 -1.92 -4.06
CA MET A 45 2.14 -1.46 -3.74
C MET A 45 2.74 -0.68 -4.91
N LEU A 46 3.21 0.54 -4.66
CA LEU A 46 3.97 1.35 -5.61
C LEU A 46 5.38 1.57 -5.05
N LYS A 47 6.40 1.30 -5.86
CA LYS A 47 7.80 1.48 -5.46
C LYS A 47 8.40 2.67 -6.20
N PHE A 48 8.59 3.77 -5.51
CA PHE A 48 9.23 4.96 -6.04
C PHE A 48 10.73 4.90 -5.79
N THR A 49 11.51 5.33 -6.79
CA THR A 49 12.92 5.67 -6.62
C THR A 49 13.05 7.17 -6.83
N ILE A 50 13.48 7.90 -5.80
CA ILE A 50 13.52 9.38 -5.81
C ILE A 50 14.85 9.89 -5.26
N LYS A 51 15.37 10.95 -5.86
CA LYS A 51 16.55 11.65 -5.36
C LYS A 51 16.11 12.83 -4.51
N GLU A 52 16.46 12.81 -3.22
CA GLU A 52 16.04 13.84 -2.26
C GLU A 52 17.13 14.17 -1.25
N LYS A 53 16.90 15.16 -0.38
CA LYS A 53 17.87 15.55 0.65
C LYS A 53 17.97 14.56 1.82
N ASP A 54 16.85 14.00 2.26
CA ASP A 54 16.73 13.11 3.42
C ASP A 54 15.48 12.21 3.32
N LYS A 55 15.35 11.20 4.19
CA LYS A 55 14.19 10.28 4.19
C LYS A 55 12.85 11.00 4.34
N LYS A 56 12.79 12.05 5.19
CA LYS A 56 11.55 12.76 5.50
C LYS A 56 11.04 13.53 4.29
N SER A 57 11.93 14.22 3.58
CA SER A 57 11.63 14.91 2.33
C SER A 57 11.25 13.94 1.20
N ALA A 58 11.94 12.81 1.07
CA ALA A 58 11.53 11.75 0.14
C ALA A 58 10.11 11.26 0.43
N GLN A 59 9.79 11.00 1.70
CA GLN A 59 8.44 10.59 2.12
C GLN A 59 7.40 11.66 1.77
N SER A 60 7.62 12.91 2.19
CA SER A 60 6.71 14.02 1.93
C SER A 60 6.50 14.25 0.44
N LYS A 61 7.56 14.14 -0.37
CA LYS A 61 7.48 14.37 -1.82
C LYS A 61 6.68 13.29 -2.52
N VAL A 62 6.90 12.02 -2.17
CA VAL A 62 6.11 10.91 -2.73
C VAL A 62 4.66 10.98 -2.27
N ARG A 63 4.40 11.43 -1.03
CA ARG A 63 3.05 11.64 -0.53
C ARG A 63 2.31 12.73 -1.31
N GLU A 64 2.96 13.88 -1.50
CA GLU A 64 2.46 14.99 -2.32
C GLU A 64 2.11 14.52 -3.74
N ILE A 65 3.00 13.79 -4.41
CA ILE A 65 2.74 13.19 -5.74
C ILE A 65 1.50 12.30 -5.73
N CYS A 66 1.34 11.45 -4.71
CA CYS A 66 0.18 10.57 -4.60
C CYS A 66 -1.13 11.33 -4.43
N ASP A 67 -1.11 12.41 -3.66
CA ASP A 67 -2.28 13.25 -3.38
C ASP A 67 -2.65 14.12 -4.59
N ASP A 68 -1.68 14.83 -5.18
CA ASP A 68 -1.87 15.75 -6.31
C ASP A 68 -2.37 15.03 -7.56
N LEU A 69 -1.77 13.87 -7.86
CA LEU A 69 -2.14 13.08 -9.03
C LEU A 69 -3.32 12.13 -8.76
N ARG A 70 -3.92 12.18 -7.57
CA ARG A 70 -5.05 11.34 -7.16
C ARG A 70 -4.79 9.85 -7.43
N ILE A 71 -3.61 9.37 -7.06
CA ILE A 71 -3.17 7.98 -7.24
C ILE A 71 -4.05 7.00 -6.45
N TYR A 72 -4.72 7.49 -5.41
CA TYR A 72 -5.72 6.78 -4.63
C TYR A 72 -6.92 7.70 -4.35
N ASN A 73 -8.05 7.12 -3.96
CA ASN A 73 -9.23 7.88 -3.53
C ASN A 73 -9.23 8.02 -2.00
N PRO A 74 -9.02 9.23 -1.44
CA PRO A 74 -8.95 9.43 0.01
C PRO A 74 -10.27 9.17 0.75
N MET A 75 -11.40 9.10 0.05
CA MET A 75 -12.68 8.75 0.67
C MET A 75 -12.74 7.28 1.08
N VAL A 76 -12.17 6.40 0.26
CA VAL A 76 -12.31 4.93 0.40
C VAL A 76 -11.01 4.20 0.68
N SER A 77 -9.84 4.85 0.51
CA SER A 77 -8.54 4.22 0.69
C SER A 77 -7.70 4.87 1.78
N ILE A 78 -6.81 4.08 2.39
CA ILE A 78 -5.75 4.51 3.29
C ILE A 78 -4.39 4.29 2.61
N VAL A 79 -3.43 5.14 2.94
CA VAL A 79 -2.07 5.10 2.37
C VAL A 79 -1.06 5.04 3.50
N THR A 80 -0.12 4.10 3.39
CA THR A 80 1.08 4.01 4.24
C THR A 80 2.33 4.10 3.38
N THR A 81 3.42 4.62 3.96
CA THR A 81 4.67 4.86 3.24
C THR A 81 5.85 4.39 4.07
N ASP A 82 6.72 3.58 3.47
CA ASP A 82 7.98 3.14 4.05
C ASP A 82 9.15 3.67 3.22
N VAL A 83 10.18 4.24 3.88
CA VAL A 83 11.33 4.83 3.20
C VAL A 83 12.62 4.09 3.54
N PHE A 84 13.35 3.71 2.52
CA PHE A 84 14.61 2.98 2.59
C PHE A 84 15.73 3.83 1.98
N GLU A 85 16.89 3.84 2.64
CA GLU A 85 18.13 4.34 2.04
C GLU A 85 18.69 3.27 1.13
N ASN A 86 19.02 3.67 -0.10
CA ASN A 86 19.82 2.85 -1.01
C ASN A 86 21.31 3.08 -0.78
#